data_AF-X7YVE0-F1
#
_entry.id   AF-X7YVE0-F1
#
_cell.length_a   1.000
_cell.length_b   1.000
_cell.length_c   1.000
_cell.angle_alpha   90.00
_cell.angle_beta   90.00
_cell.angle_gamma   90.00
#
_symmetry.space_group_name_H-M   'P 1'
#
loop_
_entity.id
_entity.type
_entity.pdbx_description
1 polymer ?
#
loop_
_entity_poly.entity_id
_entity_poly.type
_entity_poly.pdbx_seq_one_letter_code
_entity_poly.pdbx_strand_id
1 'polypeptide(L)'
;MGDLVERVRDVLPSVRRDLENLIRIQSVWADPARRAEVHRSARVVADLLRQARFPDVQVVSAGGAPAVIGRYPAPAGTPTVLLYAHHDVQPEGDHTQWASPPFEPTERDRRLYGRGSADDKAGIATHLAAFRAHDGRPRWV
;
A
#
# COMPACT_ATOMS: atom_id res chain seq x y z
N MET A 1 23.29 -9.06 -10.86
CA MET A 1 21.84 -8.97 -11.14
C MET A 1 20.99 -10.02 -10.38
N GLY A 2 21.54 -11.17 -9.95
CA GLY A 2 20.73 -12.28 -9.38
C GLY A 2 20.09 -12.02 -8.00
N ASP A 3 20.77 -11.30 -7.12
CA ASP A 3 20.39 -11.23 -5.71
C ASP A 3 19.15 -10.35 -5.40
N LEU A 4 18.98 -9.19 -6.06
CA LEU A 4 17.80 -8.34 -5.81
C LEU A 4 16.52 -8.93 -6.42
N VAL A 5 16.61 -9.52 -7.62
CA VAL A 5 15.45 -10.11 -8.29
C VAL A 5 14.90 -11.28 -7.48
N GLU A 6 15.78 -12.12 -6.92
CA GLU A 6 15.40 -13.20 -6.01
C GLU A 6 14.76 -12.67 -4.74
N ARG A 7 15.36 -11.67 -4.07
CA ARG A 7 14.74 -11.05 -2.88
C ARG A 7 13.37 -10.45 -3.16
N VAL A 8 13.17 -9.82 -4.33
CA VAL A 8 11.85 -9.33 -4.73
C VAL A 8 10.87 -10.49 -4.87
N ARG A 9 11.27 -11.59 -5.53
CA ARG A 9 10.43 -12.79 -5.65
C ARG A 9 10.07 -13.40 -4.30
N ASP A 10 10.99 -13.39 -3.34
CA ASP A 10 10.78 -13.94 -2.00
C ASP A 10 9.78 -13.11 -1.18
N VAL A 11 9.77 -11.77 -1.35
CA VAL A 11 8.83 -10.90 -0.63
C VAL A 11 7.47 -10.76 -1.31
N LEU A 12 7.37 -11.05 -2.62
CA LEU A 12 6.12 -10.89 -3.38
C LEU A 12 4.92 -11.61 -2.74
N PRO A 13 5.00 -12.85 -2.24
CA PRO A 13 3.87 -13.51 -1.59
C PRO A 13 3.35 -12.77 -0.35
N SER A 14 4.22 -12.17 0.48
CA SER A 14 3.79 -11.42 1.66
C SER A 14 3.21 -10.06 1.29
N VAL A 15 3.85 -9.36 0.34
CA VAL A 15 3.36 -8.09 -0.21
C VAL A 15 2.00 -8.26 -0.87
N ARG A 16 1.79 -9.36 -1.60
CA ARG A 16 0.49 -9.67 -2.20
C ARG A 16 -0.58 -9.87 -1.12
N ARG A 17 -0.28 -10.58 -0.03
CA ARG A 17 -1.22 -10.71 1.10
C ARG A 17 -1.57 -9.36 1.71
N ASP A 18 -0.60 -8.45 1.85
CA ASP A 18 -0.84 -7.10 2.33
C ASP A 18 -1.73 -6.30 1.38
N LEU A 19 -1.49 -6.39 0.06
CA LEU A 19 -2.36 -5.78 -0.95
C LEU A 19 -3.79 -6.32 -0.87
N GLU A 20 -3.96 -7.64 -0.78
CA GLU A 20 -5.27 -8.27 -0.62
C GLU A 20 -5.98 -7.78 0.65
N ASN A 21 -5.24 -7.65 1.77
CA ASN A 21 -5.77 -7.09 3.01
C ASN A 21 -6.17 -5.63 2.88
N LEU A 22 -5.38 -4.82 2.18
CA LEU A 22 -5.72 -3.42 1.89
C LEU A 22 -6.96 -3.33 1.00
N ILE A 23 -7.10 -4.16 -0.03
CA ILE A 23 -8.29 -4.19 -0.92
C ILE A 23 -9.57 -4.43 -0.12
N ARG A 24 -9.54 -5.31 0.89
CA ARG A 24 -10.70 -5.58 1.77
C ARG A 24 -11.16 -4.38 2.60
N ILE A 25 -10.34 -3.34 2.73
CA ILE A 25 -10.71 -2.08 3.39
C ILE A 25 -11.45 -1.21 2.37
N GLN A 26 -12.74 -0.93 2.62
CA GLN A 26 -13.59 -0.19 1.69
C GLN A 26 -13.37 1.32 1.80
N SER A 27 -12.13 1.76 1.60
CA SER A 27 -11.64 3.13 1.79
C SER A 27 -12.12 4.11 0.70
N VAL A 28 -13.43 4.21 0.49
CA VAL A 28 -14.03 5.14 -0.50
C VAL A 28 -14.21 6.51 0.14
N TRP A 29 -13.30 7.45 -0.14
CA TRP A 29 -13.36 8.79 0.47
C TRP A 29 -14.59 9.60 0.03
N ALA A 30 -15.04 9.42 -1.20
CA ALA A 30 -16.21 10.10 -1.74
C ALA A 30 -17.53 9.72 -1.03
N ASP A 31 -17.56 8.61 -0.29
CA ASP A 31 -18.70 8.15 0.49
C ASP A 31 -18.53 8.55 1.97
N PRO A 32 -19.32 9.51 2.49
CA PRO A 32 -19.25 9.92 3.89
C PRO A 32 -19.43 8.77 4.90
N ALA A 33 -20.21 7.75 4.57
CA ALA A 33 -20.44 6.60 5.44
C ALA A 33 -19.20 5.71 5.57
N ARG A 34 -18.26 5.78 4.61
CA ARG A 34 -17.02 4.98 4.58
C ARG A 34 -15.79 5.76 5.03
N ARG A 35 -15.94 6.98 5.57
CA ARG A 35 -14.82 7.75 6.15
C ARG A 35 -14.08 6.97 7.23
N ALA A 36 -14.77 6.16 8.03
CA ALA A 36 -14.13 5.32 9.03
C ALA A 36 -13.18 4.27 8.39
N GLU A 37 -13.55 3.72 7.23
CA GLU A 37 -12.69 2.78 6.48
C GLU A 37 -11.46 3.49 5.89
N VAL A 38 -11.56 4.76 5.47
CA VAL A 38 -10.39 5.55 5.05
C VAL A 38 -9.41 5.77 6.21
N HIS A 39 -9.92 6.05 7.41
CA HIS A 39 -9.08 6.15 8.62
C HIS A 39 -8.50 4.79 9.05
N ARG A 40 -9.24 3.70 8.84
CA ARG A 40 -8.73 2.34 9.02
C ARG A 40 -7.61 2.04 8.03
N SER A 41 -7.78 2.38 6.76
CA SER A 41 -6.76 2.24 5.71
C SER A 41 -5.47 2.95 6.09
N ALA A 42 -5.56 4.23 6.50
CA ALA A 42 -4.39 4.99 6.95
C ALA A 42 -3.65 4.34 8.13
N ARG A 43 -4.38 3.80 9.12
CA ARG A 43 -3.77 3.07 10.24
C ARG A 43 -3.05 1.79 9.79
N VAL A 44 -3.69 1.00 8.92
CA VAL A 44 -3.09 -0.23 8.39
C VAL A 44 -1.85 0.08 7.56
N VAL A 45 -1.87 1.12 6.72
CA VAL A 45 -0.69 1.56 5.95
C VAL A 45 0.44 2.01 6.88
N ALA A 46 0.12 2.76 7.95
CA ALA A 46 1.12 3.15 8.95
C ALA A 46 1.76 1.92 9.62
N ASP A 47 0.96 0.92 9.98
CA ASP A 47 1.47 -0.31 10.60
C ASP A 47 2.34 -1.12 9.63
N LEU A 48 1.96 -1.19 8.34
CA LEU A 48 2.78 -1.82 7.30
C LEU A 48 4.14 -1.12 7.15
N LEU A 49 4.18 0.21 7.19
CA LEU A 49 5.44 0.98 7.15
C LEU A 49 6.30 0.73 8.38
N ARG A 50 5.71 0.67 9.58
CA ARG A 50 6.43 0.30 10.82
C ARG A 50 7.00 -1.11 10.75
N GLN A 51 6.23 -2.07 10.23
CA GLN A 51 6.69 -3.44 10.00
C GLN A 51 7.80 -3.50 8.95
N ALA A 52 7.78 -2.61 7.96
CA ALA A 52 8.87 -2.40 7.01
C ALA A 52 10.07 -1.62 7.59
N ARG A 53 10.10 -1.40 8.91
CA ARG A 53 11.20 -0.79 9.68
C ARG A 53 11.43 0.70 9.42
N PHE A 54 10.41 1.44 8.99
CA PHE A 54 10.49 2.91 8.98
C PHE A 54 10.56 3.43 10.42
N PRO A 55 11.59 4.23 10.78
CA PRO A 55 11.78 4.69 12.17
C PRO A 55 10.81 5.81 12.57
N ASP A 56 10.27 6.55 11.60
CA ASP A 56 9.30 7.63 11.83
C ASP A 56 8.10 7.43 10.90
N VAL A 57 6.93 7.17 11.50
CA VAL A 57 5.67 6.94 10.78
C VAL A 57 4.55 7.71 11.45
N GLN A 58 3.95 8.63 10.70
CA GLN A 58 2.92 9.54 11.18
C GLN A 58 1.67 9.45 10.32
N VAL A 59 0.51 9.47 10.98
CA VAL A 59 -0.77 9.70 10.30
C VAL A 59 -1.14 11.16 10.56
N VAL A 60 -1.24 11.95 9.49
CA VAL A 60 -1.49 13.39 9.56
C VAL A 60 -2.82 13.72 8.89
N SER A 61 -3.49 14.76 9.37
CA SER A 61 -4.73 15.28 8.77
C SER A 61 -4.70 16.80 8.77
N ALA A 62 -5.18 17.39 7.67
CA ALA A 62 -5.28 18.83 7.48
C ALA A 62 -6.64 19.19 6.84
N GLY A 63 -7.74 18.76 7.49
CA GLY A 63 -9.11 19.03 7.05
C GLY A 63 -9.65 18.10 5.95
N GLY A 64 -8.81 17.22 5.39
CA GLY A 64 -9.19 16.21 4.40
C GLY A 64 -8.98 14.78 4.88
N ALA A 65 -8.90 13.84 3.93
CA ALA A 65 -8.53 12.46 4.20
C ALA A 65 -7.15 12.39 4.88
N PRO A 66 -6.94 11.46 5.82
CA PRO A 66 -5.65 11.30 6.48
C PRO A 66 -4.58 10.86 5.48
N ALA A 67 -3.40 11.48 5.55
CA ALA A 67 -2.19 11.05 4.87
C ALA A 67 -1.31 10.25 5.82
N VAL A 68 -0.51 9.34 5.26
CA VAL A 68 0.49 8.57 6.02
C VAL A 68 1.87 8.95 5.52
N ILE A 69 2.73 9.41 6.42
CA ILE A 69 4.09 9.82 6.13
C ILE A 69 5.02 8.83 6.82
N GLY A 70 5.75 8.05 6.04
CA GLY A 70 6.88 7.24 6.51
C GLY A 70 8.19 7.90 6.10
N ARG A 71 9.06 8.18 7.07
CA ARG A 71 10.39 8.74 6.82
C ARG A 71 11.48 7.74 7.19
N TYR A 72 12.37 7.47 6.23
CA TYR A 72 13.60 6.73 6.46
C TYR A 72 14.78 7.69 6.23
N PRO A 73 15.58 8.05 7.25
CA PRO A 73 16.69 8.98 7.09
C PRO A 73 17.81 8.36 6.24
N ALA A 74 18.28 9.13 5.27
CA ALA A 74 19.43 8.78 4.46
C ALA A 74 20.71 9.41 5.05
N PRO A 75 21.91 8.88 4.74
CA PRO A 75 23.18 9.49 5.14
C PRO A 75 23.29 10.95 4.69
N ALA A 76 24.05 11.75 5.44
CA ALA A 76 24.31 13.13 5.07
C ALA A 76 24.91 13.23 3.66
N GLY A 77 24.44 14.18 2.86
CA GLY A 77 24.89 14.39 1.48
C GLY A 77 24.19 13.54 0.42
N THR A 78 23.27 12.65 0.78
CA THR A 78 22.46 11.88 -0.17
C THR A 78 21.14 12.59 -0.52
N PRO A 79 20.60 12.41 -1.74
CA PRO A 79 19.33 13.01 -2.13
C PRO A 79 18.15 12.36 -1.37
N THR A 80 17.12 13.17 -1.10
CA THR A 80 15.83 12.66 -0.59
C THR A 80 14.91 12.30 -1.75
N VAL A 81 14.36 11.08 -1.75
CA VAL A 81 13.35 10.63 -2.72
C VAL A 81 11.99 10.54 -2.03
N LEU A 82 10.97 11.13 -2.63
CA LEU A 82 9.57 10.98 -2.21
C LEU A 82 8.89 9.92 -3.09
N LEU A 83 8.39 8.88 -2.46
CA LEU A 83 7.52 7.88 -3.08
C LEU A 83 6.07 8.18 -2.67
N TYR A 84 5.18 8.36 -3.64
CA TYR A 84 3.79 8.73 -3.42
C TYR A 84 2.85 7.64 -3.93
N ALA A 85 1.84 7.32 -3.13
CA ALA A 85 0.71 6.46 -3.48
C ALA A 85 -0.51 6.91 -2.66
N HIS A 86 -1.73 6.55 -3.07
CA HIS A 86 -2.94 6.81 -2.29
C HIS A 86 -3.62 5.51 -1.81
N HIS A 87 -4.31 5.60 -0.68
CA HIS A 87 -4.90 4.45 0.02
C HIS A 87 -6.44 4.46 0.02
N ASP A 88 -7.05 5.57 -0.41
CA ASP A 88 -8.46 5.63 -0.76
C ASP A 88 -8.68 5.10 -2.18
N VAL A 89 -9.94 4.80 -2.50
CA VAL A 89 -10.32 4.21 -3.78
C VAL A 89 -11.61 4.83 -4.29
N GLN A 90 -11.82 4.74 -5.60
CA GLN A 90 -13.09 5.13 -6.23
C GLN A 90 -14.25 4.25 -5.73
N PRO A 91 -15.50 4.76 -5.76
CA PRO A 91 -16.69 3.92 -5.60
C PRO A 91 -16.66 2.72 -6.56
N GLU A 92 -17.15 1.58 -6.10
CA GLU A 92 -17.17 0.33 -6.86
C GLU A 92 -18.23 0.30 -7.96
N GLY A 93 -19.22 1.20 -7.91
CA GLY A 93 -20.33 1.21 -8.86
C GLY A 93 -21.32 0.07 -8.62
N ASP A 94 -21.97 -0.38 -9.69
CA ASP A 94 -22.96 -1.46 -9.65
C ASP A 94 -22.27 -2.82 -9.46
N HIS A 95 -22.61 -3.52 -8.38
CA HIS A 95 -22.05 -4.83 -8.02
C HIS A 95 -22.38 -5.91 -9.07
N THR A 96 -23.45 -5.77 -9.84
CA THR A 96 -23.82 -6.73 -10.90
C THR A 96 -22.88 -6.71 -12.10
N GLN A 97 -22.12 -5.62 -12.27
CA GLN A 97 -21.11 -5.49 -13.33
C GLN A 97 -19.77 -6.15 -12.96
N TRP A 98 -19.65 -6.66 -11.73
CA TRP A 98 -18.45 -7.33 -11.26
C TRP A 98 -18.59 -8.85 -11.32
N ALA A 99 -17.57 -9.52 -11.85
CA ALA A 99 -17.48 -10.99 -11.85
C ALA A 99 -17.12 -11.61 -10.48
N SER A 100 -16.76 -10.78 -9.50
CA SER A 100 -16.49 -11.14 -8.10
C SER A 100 -16.72 -9.92 -7.21
N PRO A 101 -17.07 -10.07 -5.93
CA PRO A 101 -17.34 -8.91 -5.08
C PRO A 101 -16.18 -7.90 -5.08
N PRO A 102 -16.45 -6.58 -5.22
CA PRO A 102 -15.40 -5.59 -5.50
C PRO A 102 -14.30 -5.53 -4.45
N PHE A 103 -14.63 -5.76 -3.19
CA PHE A 103 -13.68 -5.71 -2.07
C PHE A 103 -13.25 -7.10 -1.59
N GLU A 104 -13.52 -8.15 -2.37
CA GLU A 104 -13.00 -9.51 -2.15
C GLU A 104 -11.92 -9.81 -3.20
N PRO A 105 -10.63 -9.72 -2.84
CA PRO A 105 -9.53 -9.95 -3.77
C PRO A 105 -9.64 -11.36 -4.35
N THR A 106 -9.78 -11.44 -5.67
CA THR A 106 -10.02 -12.69 -6.38
C THR A 106 -9.00 -12.84 -7.49
N GLU A 107 -8.21 -13.90 -7.49
CA GLU A 107 -7.29 -14.21 -8.59
C GLU A 107 -8.01 -14.96 -9.71
N ARG A 108 -7.84 -14.50 -10.94
CA ARG A 108 -8.24 -15.21 -12.16
C ARG A 108 -7.17 -15.02 -13.22
N ASP A 109 -6.74 -16.08 -13.88
CA ASP A 109 -5.71 -16.03 -14.95
C ASP A 109 -4.46 -15.22 -14.56
N ARG A 110 -3.98 -15.42 -13.32
CA ARG A 110 -2.81 -14.73 -12.73
C ARG A 110 -2.97 -13.21 -12.57
N ARG A 111 -4.20 -12.70 -12.62
CA ARG A 111 -4.55 -11.31 -12.34
C ARG A 111 -5.33 -11.22 -11.04
N LEU A 112 -4.97 -10.26 -10.19
CA LEU A 112 -5.69 -9.98 -8.96
C LEU A 112 -6.78 -8.95 -9.22
N TYR A 113 -8.04 -9.35 -9.08
CA TYR A 113 -9.19 -8.49 -9.25
C TYR A 113 -9.70 -8.00 -7.90
N GLY A 114 -10.04 -6.71 -7.84
CA GLY A 114 -10.62 -6.04 -6.68
C GLY A 114 -10.48 -4.52 -6.81
N ARG A 115 -11.43 -3.76 -6.25
CA ARG A 115 -11.37 -2.30 -6.20
C ARG A 115 -10.15 -1.87 -5.39
N GLY A 116 -9.34 -1.00 -5.98
CA GLY A 116 -8.09 -0.54 -5.38
C GLY A 116 -6.87 -1.39 -5.72
N SER A 117 -7.05 -2.56 -6.35
CA SER A 117 -5.94 -3.48 -6.65
C SER A 117 -4.83 -2.83 -7.45
N ALA A 118 -5.15 -2.13 -8.53
CA ALA A 118 -4.21 -1.37 -9.35
C ALA A 118 -4.12 0.11 -8.93
N ASP A 119 -5.25 0.74 -8.62
CA ASP A 119 -5.39 2.18 -8.36
C ASP A 119 -5.86 2.45 -6.93
N ASP A 120 -4.98 2.73 -5.96
CA ASP A 120 -3.50 2.67 -6.06
C ASP A 120 -2.88 1.88 -4.89
N LYS A 121 -3.62 0.90 -4.34
CA LYS A 121 -3.08 0.07 -3.25
C LYS A 121 -1.88 -0.76 -3.73
N ALA A 122 -1.77 -1.04 -5.03
CA ALA A 122 -0.55 -1.63 -5.61
C ALA A 122 0.68 -0.71 -5.54
N GLY A 123 0.53 0.62 -5.63
CA GLY A 123 1.62 1.57 -5.40
C GLY A 123 2.21 1.41 -4.00
N ILE A 124 1.35 1.34 -2.98
CA ILE A 124 1.76 1.07 -1.59
C ILE A 124 2.47 -0.29 -1.48
N ALA A 125 1.90 -1.34 -2.06
CA ALA A 125 2.48 -2.68 -2.07
C ALA A 125 3.87 -2.69 -2.73
N THR A 126 4.05 -1.93 -3.82
CA THR A 126 5.32 -1.79 -4.53
C THR A 126 6.38 -1.11 -3.65
N HIS A 127 6.02 -0.04 -2.95
CA HIS A 127 6.94 0.62 -2.01
C HIS A 127 7.36 -0.33 -0.87
N LEU A 128 6.42 -1.10 -0.31
CA LEU A 128 6.72 -2.11 0.71
C LEU A 128 7.64 -3.21 0.18
N ALA A 129 7.41 -3.70 -1.05
CA ALA A 129 8.27 -4.69 -1.68
C ALA A 129 9.70 -4.18 -1.83
N ALA A 130 9.88 -2.94 -2.30
CA ALA A 130 11.20 -2.33 -2.45
C ALA A 130 11.95 -2.29 -1.12
N PHE A 131 11.34 -1.80 -0.05
CA PHE A 131 11.97 -1.75 1.26
C PHE A 131 12.28 -3.14 1.84
N ARG A 132 11.32 -4.08 1.75
CA ARG A 132 11.51 -5.45 2.28
C ARG A 132 12.55 -6.25 1.50
N ALA A 133 12.68 -6.04 0.19
CA ALA A 133 13.74 -6.64 -0.63
C ALA A 133 15.14 -6.13 -0.24
N HIS A 134 15.23 -5.06 0.55
CA HIS A 134 16.45 -4.56 1.18
C HIS A 134 16.50 -4.86 2.70
N ASP A 135 15.70 -5.80 3.21
CA ASP A 135 15.58 -6.13 4.64
C ASP A 135 15.23 -4.91 5.53
N GLY A 136 14.48 -3.96 4.97
CA GLY A 136 14.16 -2.69 5.62
C GLY A 136 15.39 -1.80 5.87
N ARG A 137 16.51 -2.06 5.17
CA ARG A 137 17.76 -1.30 5.24
C ARG A 137 18.21 -0.94 3.82
N PRO A 138 17.70 0.17 3.26
CA PRO A 138 18.18 0.68 1.97
C PRO A 138 19.70 0.77 1.99
N ARG A 139 20.36 0.18 0.98
CA ARG A 139 21.82 0.22 0.87
C ARG A 139 22.21 1.51 0.15
N TRP A 140 23.03 2.31 0.81
CA TRP A 140 23.67 3.47 0.23
C TRP A 140 24.99 2.97 -0.36
N VAL A 141 25.13 3.01 -1.68
CA VAL A 141 26.37 2.62 -2.39
C VAL A 141 27.49 3.58 -2.07
#